data_AF-A0A972WF84-F1
#
_entry.id   AF-A0A972WF84-F1
#
_cell.length_a   1.000
_cell.length_b   1.000
_cell.length_c   1.000
_cell.angle_alpha   90.00
_cell.angle_beta   90.00
_cell.angle_gamma   90.00
#
_symmetry.space_group_name_H-M   'P 1'
#
loop_
_entity.id
_entity.type
_entity.pdbx_description
1 polymer ?
#
loop_
_entity_poly.entity_id
_entity_poly.type
_entity_poly.pdbx_seq_one_letter_code
_entity_poly.pdbx_strand_id
1 'polypeptide(L)'
;MREILIAGNWKMNGSTAANEALISGIVSAVPPGSGFRVLVCPPFPFLASVANQLSGSNVALGAQNVSEQASGAYTGETAASMLKDVGCEYVIVGHSERRAMYAETSVQVAAKFQAAQAAG
;
A
#
# COMPACT_ATOMS: atom_id res chain seq x y z
N MET A 1 -1.29 -24.89 0.56
CA MET A 1 -0.88 -24.31 -0.75
C MET A 1 -0.68 -22.81 -0.52
N ARG A 2 0.38 -22.18 -1.07
CA ARG A 2 0.59 -20.73 -0.89
C ARG A 2 -0.33 -19.97 -1.84
N GLU A 3 -0.99 -18.93 -1.34
CA GLU A 3 -1.77 -18.02 -2.18
C GLU A 3 -0.84 -17.21 -3.09
N ILE A 4 -1.22 -17.03 -4.36
CA ILE A 4 -0.50 -16.17 -5.29
C ILE A 4 -0.96 -14.72 -5.08
N LEU A 5 -0.02 -13.81 -4.82
CA LEU A 5 -0.29 -12.38 -4.69
C LEU A 5 0.30 -11.62 -5.88
N ILE A 6 -0.54 -10.84 -6.56
CA ILE A 6 -0.14 -9.93 -7.64
C ILE A 6 -0.26 -8.50 -7.11
N ALA A 7 0.88 -7.82 -6.95
CA ALA A 7 0.95 -6.48 -6.38
C ALA A 7 1.28 -5.41 -7.44
N GLY A 8 0.39 -4.44 -7.61
CA GLY A 8 0.58 -3.28 -8.47
C GLY A 8 1.09 -2.07 -7.68
N ASN A 9 2.39 -1.81 -7.74
CA ASN A 9 2.97 -0.57 -7.22
C ASN A 9 2.82 0.57 -8.24
N TRP A 10 1.97 1.55 -7.95
CA TRP A 10 1.70 2.66 -8.88
C TRP A 10 2.83 3.71 -8.90
N LYS A 11 3.75 3.66 -7.93
CA LYS A 11 4.81 4.66 -7.72
C LYS A 11 4.20 6.05 -7.63
N MET A 12 4.89 7.09 -8.11
CA MET A 12 4.40 8.46 -8.13
C MET A 12 3.53 8.77 -9.38
N ASN A 13 2.48 7.96 -9.60
CA ASN A 13 1.55 8.15 -10.72
C ASN A 13 0.09 8.10 -10.26
N GLY A 14 -0.76 8.87 -10.93
CA GLY A 14 -2.21 8.83 -10.75
C GLY A 14 -2.86 10.20 -10.66
N SER A 15 -4.17 10.21 -10.82
CA SER A 15 -5.09 11.31 -10.54
C SER A 15 -6.42 10.71 -10.11
N THR A 16 -7.31 11.47 -9.46
CA THR A 16 -8.60 10.93 -9.00
C THR A 16 -9.37 10.23 -10.12
N ALA A 17 -9.49 10.86 -11.28
CA ALA A 17 -10.20 10.30 -12.43
C ALA A 17 -9.49 9.09 -13.06
N ALA A 18 -8.16 9.14 -13.20
CA ALA A 18 -7.40 8.02 -13.77
C ALA A 18 -7.41 6.79 -12.84
N ASN A 19 -7.35 7.03 -11.53
CA ASN A 19 -7.39 5.98 -10.53
C ASN A 19 -8.77 5.31 -10.49
N GLU A 20 -9.85 6.08 -10.56
CA GLU A 20 -11.21 5.54 -10.63
C GLU A 20 -11.41 4.63 -11.84
N ALA A 21 -10.98 5.08 -13.02
CA ALA A 21 -11.06 4.27 -14.25
C ALA A 21 -10.23 2.98 -14.14
N LEU A 22 -9.01 3.07 -13.59
CA LEU A 22 -8.14 1.92 -13.41
C LEU A 22 -8.73 0.91 -12.40
N ILE A 23 -9.23 1.38 -11.26
CA ILE A 23 -9.82 0.52 -10.22
C ILE A 23 -11.06 -0.19 -10.75
N SER A 24 -11.95 0.51 -11.45
CA SER A 24 -13.13 -0.09 -12.07
C SER A 24 -12.76 -1.25 -13.01
N GLY A 25 -11.71 -1.05 -13.84
CA GLY A 25 -11.18 -2.08 -14.72
C GLY A 25 -10.58 -3.28 -13.96
N ILE A 26 -9.81 -3.03 -12.89
CA ILE A 26 -9.20 -4.08 -12.07
C ILE A 26 -10.28 -4.90 -11.36
N VAL A 27 -11.24 -4.25 -10.67
CA VAL A 27 -12.31 -4.93 -9.92
C VAL A 27 -13.14 -5.81 -10.85
N SER A 28 -13.46 -5.32 -12.05
CA SER A 28 -14.19 -6.10 -13.07
C SER A 28 -13.43 -7.33 -13.56
N ALA A 29 -12.09 -7.28 -13.58
CA ALA A 29 -11.22 -8.37 -14.04
C ALA A 29 -10.85 -9.38 -12.94
N VAL A 30 -11.18 -9.11 -11.67
CA VAL A 30 -10.79 -9.94 -10.52
C VAL A 30 -12.03 -10.40 -9.74
N PRO A 31 -12.82 -11.34 -10.29
CA PRO A 31 -13.99 -11.88 -9.60
C PRO A 31 -13.60 -12.73 -8.37
N PRO A 32 -14.56 -12.99 -7.46
CA PRO A 32 -14.35 -13.96 -6.39
C PRO A 32 -13.91 -15.33 -6.93
N GLY A 33 -12.91 -15.94 -6.28
CA GLY A 33 -12.45 -17.28 -6.63
C GLY A 33 -11.41 -17.36 -7.76
N SER A 34 -10.80 -16.24 -8.18
CA SER A 34 -9.76 -16.20 -9.23
C SER A 34 -8.50 -17.04 -8.94
N GLY A 35 -8.33 -17.60 -7.74
CA GLY A 35 -7.17 -18.42 -7.37
C GLY A 35 -5.89 -17.61 -7.10
N PHE A 36 -5.97 -16.29 -7.16
CA PHE A 36 -4.94 -15.33 -6.78
C PHE A 36 -5.58 -14.13 -6.10
N ARG A 37 -4.76 -13.40 -5.33
CA ARG A 37 -5.11 -12.14 -4.69
C ARG A 37 -4.44 -10.99 -5.42
N VAL A 38 -5.17 -9.89 -5.58
CA VAL A 38 -4.63 -8.64 -6.17
C VAL A 38 -4.48 -7.59 -5.09
N LEU A 39 -3.37 -6.88 -5.13
CA LEU A 39 -3.03 -5.77 -4.26
C LEU A 39 -2.72 -4.54 -5.11
N VAL A 40 -3.29 -3.39 -4.77
CA VAL A 40 -2.93 -2.09 -5.38
C VAL A 40 -2.28 -1.18 -4.35
N CYS A 41 -1.18 -0.52 -4.73
CA CYS A 41 -0.46 0.42 -3.88
C CYS A 41 -0.41 1.82 -4.52
N PRO A 42 -1.47 2.64 -4.36
CA PRO A 42 -1.50 4.01 -4.89
C PRO A 42 -0.61 4.98 -4.08
N PRO A 43 -0.26 6.16 -4.64
CA PRO A 43 0.34 7.24 -3.86
C PRO A 43 -0.53 7.64 -2.65
N PHE A 44 0.09 8.08 -1.54
CA PHE A 44 -0.60 8.45 -0.30
C PHE A 44 -1.79 9.40 -0.46
N PRO A 45 -1.74 10.46 -1.31
CA PRO A 45 -2.89 11.36 -1.50
C PRO A 45 -4.17 10.66 -1.97
N PHE A 46 -4.07 9.46 -2.54
CA PHE A 46 -5.21 8.73 -3.11
C PHE A 46 -5.66 7.53 -2.27
N LEU A 47 -4.98 7.19 -1.17
CA LEU A 47 -5.27 5.97 -0.40
C LEU A 47 -6.74 5.88 0.05
N ALA A 48 -7.26 6.92 0.71
CA ALA A 48 -8.64 6.90 1.22
C ALA A 48 -9.68 6.84 0.08
N SER A 49 -9.43 7.54 -1.03
CA SER A 49 -10.33 7.48 -2.19
C SER A 49 -10.32 6.11 -2.85
N VAL A 50 -9.14 5.48 -2.99
CA VAL A 50 -9.02 4.13 -3.54
C VAL A 50 -9.63 3.11 -2.57
N ALA A 51 -9.45 3.24 -1.26
CA ALA A 51 -10.08 2.39 -0.25
C ALA A 51 -11.62 2.35 -0.43
N ASN A 52 -12.24 3.51 -0.60
CA ASN A 52 -13.68 3.61 -0.84
C ASN A 52 -14.11 2.92 -2.14
N GLN A 53 -13.33 3.07 -3.23
CA GLN A 53 -13.61 2.43 -4.52
C GLN A 53 -13.44 0.90 -4.47
N LEU A 54 -12.58 0.40 -3.59
CA LEU A 54 -12.34 -1.03 -3.40
C LEU A 54 -13.36 -1.70 -2.47
N SER A 55 -14.24 -0.94 -1.81
CA SER A 55 -15.21 -1.47 -0.87
C SER A 55 -16.10 -2.54 -1.51
N GLY A 56 -16.14 -3.73 -0.89
CA GLY A 56 -16.89 -4.89 -1.39
C GLY A 56 -16.22 -5.67 -2.52
N SER A 57 -15.03 -5.25 -2.99
CA SER A 57 -14.23 -6.00 -3.97
C SER A 57 -13.28 -7.01 -3.30
N ASN A 58 -12.66 -7.88 -4.09
CA ASN A 58 -11.61 -8.81 -3.63
C ASN A 58 -10.19 -8.27 -3.83
N VAL A 59 -10.05 -6.98 -4.09
CA VAL A 59 -8.75 -6.33 -4.32
C VAL A 59 -8.31 -5.68 -3.02
N ALA A 60 -7.13 -6.07 -2.53
CA ALA A 60 -6.55 -5.51 -1.32
C ALA A 60 -5.93 -4.13 -1.58
N LEU A 61 -5.95 -3.28 -0.56
CA LEU A 61 -5.25 -2.00 -0.54
C LEU A 61 -3.90 -2.13 0.16
N GLY A 62 -2.88 -1.47 -0.38
CA GLY A 62 -1.60 -1.32 0.30
C GLY A 62 -0.97 0.05 0.08
N ALA A 63 0.10 0.30 0.81
CA ALA A 63 0.84 1.55 0.75
C ALA A 63 2.26 1.36 0.17
N GLN A 64 2.87 2.47 -0.27
CA GLN A 64 4.18 2.46 -0.92
C GLN A 64 5.37 2.59 0.04
N ASN A 65 5.12 3.03 1.28
CA ASN A 65 6.10 3.21 2.34
C ASN A 65 5.39 3.34 3.70
N VAL A 66 6.11 3.18 4.79
CA VAL A 66 5.65 3.46 6.16
C VAL A 66 6.82 4.04 6.98
N SER A 67 6.52 4.78 8.03
CA SER A 67 7.50 5.20 9.03
C SER A 67 7.81 4.07 10.01
N GLU A 68 9.01 4.09 10.59
CA GLU A 68 9.36 3.24 11.74
C GLU A 68 8.76 3.77 13.05
N GLN A 69 8.30 5.03 13.05
CA GLN A 69 7.77 5.71 14.22
C GLN A 69 6.26 5.47 14.34
N ALA A 70 5.79 5.21 15.56
CA ALA A 70 4.37 4.96 15.83
C ALA A 70 3.52 6.24 15.80
N SER A 71 4.05 7.35 16.33
CA SER A 71 3.47 8.69 16.33
C SER A 71 4.50 9.70 16.84
N GLY A 72 4.28 11.00 16.63
CA GLY A 72 5.12 12.05 17.20
C GLY A 72 5.47 13.18 16.22
N ALA A 73 6.54 13.91 16.53
CA ALA A 73 7.00 15.06 15.76
C ALA A 73 7.77 14.65 14.50
N TYR A 74 7.08 13.96 13.58
CA TYR A 74 7.62 13.44 12.31
C TYR A 74 6.83 14.01 11.14
N THR A 75 6.92 15.32 10.93
CA THR A 75 6.14 16.03 9.90
C THR A 75 6.34 15.40 8.52
N GLY A 76 5.24 15.00 7.88
CA GLY A 76 5.23 14.41 6.54
C GLY A 76 5.38 12.88 6.51
N GLU A 77 5.60 12.23 7.66
CA GLU A 77 5.68 10.77 7.76
C GLU A 77 4.30 10.13 7.96
N THR A 78 4.20 8.86 7.57
CA THR A 78 2.96 8.06 7.70
C THR A 78 3.20 6.89 8.63
N ALA A 79 2.52 6.87 9.78
CA ALA A 79 2.60 5.76 10.72
C ALA A 79 1.83 4.52 10.24
N ALA A 80 2.25 3.33 10.67
CA ALA A 80 1.58 2.08 10.31
C ALA A 80 0.10 2.05 10.75
N SER A 81 -0.21 2.60 11.92
CA SER A 81 -1.58 2.72 12.44
C SER A 81 -2.48 3.58 11.54
N MET A 82 -1.94 4.64 10.91
CA MET A 82 -2.69 5.48 9.97
C MET A 82 -3.02 4.71 8.68
N LEU A 83 -2.09 3.89 8.20
CA LEU A 83 -2.34 3.04 7.03
C LEU A 83 -3.42 1.98 7.34
N LYS A 84 -3.35 1.38 8.53
CA LYS A 84 -4.34 0.41 8.99
C LYS A 84 -5.73 1.03 9.11
N ASP A 85 -5.82 2.24 9.64
CA ASP A 85 -7.07 3.01 9.76
C ASP A 85 -7.73 3.27 8.40
N VAL A 86 -6.94 3.57 7.37
CA VAL A 86 -7.44 3.75 5.99
C VAL A 86 -7.84 2.41 5.32
N GLY A 87 -7.50 1.26 5.93
CA GLY A 87 -7.82 -0.06 5.40
C GLY A 87 -6.71 -0.70 4.58
N CYS A 88 -5.46 -0.21 4.67
CA CYS A 88 -4.33 -0.92 4.07
C CYS A 88 -4.08 -2.25 4.80
N GLU A 89 -3.87 -3.31 4.04
CA GLU A 89 -3.49 -4.63 4.53
C GLU A 89 -2.01 -4.93 4.30
N TYR A 90 -1.38 -4.20 3.39
CA TYR A 90 0.02 -4.38 3.00
C TYR A 90 0.75 -3.05 2.91
N VAL A 91 2.06 -3.09 3.07
CA VAL A 91 2.93 -1.95 2.77
C VAL A 91 4.25 -2.42 2.18
N ILE A 92 4.71 -1.71 1.15
CA ILE A 92 6.02 -1.91 0.56
C ILE A 92 7.08 -1.25 1.46
N VAL A 93 8.14 -1.97 1.78
CA VAL A 93 9.32 -1.44 2.48
C VAL A 93 10.60 -1.84 1.75
N GLY A 94 11.62 -0.98 1.75
CA GLY A 94 12.91 -1.29 1.14
C GLY A 94 12.92 -1.34 -0.39
N HIS A 95 11.98 -0.67 -1.05
CA HIS A 95 11.95 -0.55 -2.51
C HIS A 95 13.27 0.05 -3.04
N SER A 96 13.75 -0.39 -4.20
CA SER A 96 15.04 0.03 -4.76
C SER A 96 15.15 1.54 -4.94
N GLU A 97 14.07 2.21 -5.37
CA GLU A 97 14.00 3.67 -5.48
C GLU A 97 14.20 4.36 -4.12
N ARG A 98 13.65 3.81 -3.03
CA ARG A 98 13.85 4.34 -1.68
C ARG A 98 15.30 4.20 -1.23
N ARG A 99 15.90 3.03 -1.48
CA ARG A 99 17.30 2.77 -1.14
C ARG A 99 18.26 3.65 -1.93
N ALA A 100 18.05 3.77 -3.24
CA ALA A 100 18.95 4.50 -4.13
C ALA A 100 18.80 6.03 -4.03
N MET A 101 17.56 6.54 -3.97
CA MET A 101 17.29 7.98 -4.05
C MET A 101 17.19 8.64 -2.67
N TYR A 102 16.80 7.88 -1.63
CA TYR A 102 16.56 8.40 -0.27
C TYR A 102 17.47 7.76 0.78
N ALA A 103 18.51 7.03 0.33
CA ALA A 103 19.51 6.37 1.18
C ALA A 103 18.92 5.47 2.28
N GLU A 104 17.77 4.83 2.01
CA GLU A 104 17.09 3.97 2.98
C GLU A 104 17.94 2.72 3.30
N THR A 105 18.41 2.64 4.53
CA THR A 105 19.31 1.58 5.01
C THR A 105 18.57 0.30 5.36
N SER A 106 19.29 -0.82 5.41
CA SER A 106 18.71 -2.10 5.86
C SER A 106 18.21 -2.05 7.30
N VAL A 107 18.83 -1.24 8.17
CA VAL A 107 18.38 -1.03 9.55
C VAL A 107 17.03 -0.33 9.57
N GLN A 108 16.86 0.75 8.80
CA GLN A 108 15.57 1.45 8.68
C GLN A 108 14.48 0.56 8.07
N VAL A 109 14.82 -0.24 7.04
CA VAL A 109 13.85 -1.18 6.45
C VAL A 109 13.41 -2.23 7.48
N ALA A 110 14.32 -2.74 8.30
CA ALA A 110 13.97 -3.67 9.37
C ALA A 110 13.06 -3.02 10.42
N ALA A 111 13.33 -1.78 10.82
CA ALA A 111 12.50 -1.04 11.76
C ALA A 111 11.09 -0.76 11.20
N LYS A 112 10.98 -0.37 9.93
CA LYS A 112 9.70 -0.21 9.22
C LYS A 112 8.92 -1.51 9.11
N PHE A 113 9.61 -2.62 8.83
CA PHE A 113 9.00 -3.95 8.82
C PHE A 113 8.40 -4.29 10.19
N GLN A 114 9.15 -4.05 11.27
CA GLN A 114 8.65 -4.27 12.64
C GLN A 114 7.45 -3.38 12.98
N ALA A 115 7.50 -2.10 12.60
CA ALA A 115 6.39 -1.17 12.81
C ALA A 115 5.13 -1.60 12.05
N ALA A 116 5.27 -2.06 10.80
CA ALA A 116 4.16 -2.62 10.03
C ALA A 116 3.58 -3.86 10.70
N GLN A 117 4.42 -4.83 11.07
CA GLN A 117 3.96 -6.05 11.75
C GLN A 117 3.27 -5.79 13.09
N ALA A 118 3.73 -4.79 13.85
CA ALA A 118 3.12 -4.43 15.12
C ALA A 118 1.70 -3.85 14.96
N ALA A 119 1.36 -3.30 13.79
CA ALA A 119 0.04 -2.75 13.48
C ALA A 119 -0.95 -3.79 12.93
N GLY A 120 -0.50 -5.04 12.71
CA GLY A 120 -1.27 -6.14 12.10
C GLY A 120 -1.36 -6.04 10.60
#